data_AF-A0A4R2HN75-F1
#
_entry.id   AF-A0A4R2HN75-F1
#
_cell.length_a   1.000
_cell.length_b   1.000
_cell.length_c   1.000
_cell.angle_alpha   90.00
_cell.angle_beta   90.00
_cell.angle_gamma   90.00
#
_symmetry.space_group_name_H-M   'P 1'
#
loop_
_entity.id
_entity.type
_entity.pdbx_description
1 polymer ?
#
loop_
_entity_poly.entity_id
_entity_poly.type
_entity_poly.pdbx_seq_one_letter_code
_entity_poly.pdbx_strand_id
1 'polypeptide(L)'
;MHVHWASVAPAVVAAFRADAARAPEDPEFRRVVDELSAASTEFAELWARQEVGVPGQAVKAVDHPEAGELFFDLTTLTVADHPDWYLELYVPRPA
;
A
#
# COMPACT_ATOMS: atom_id res chain seq x y z
N MET A 1 6.66 -10.60 -9.09
CA MET A 1 5.55 -10.69 -8.12
C MET A 1 6.08 -10.34 -6.72
N HIS A 2 5.29 -9.88 -5.75
CA HIS A 2 5.84 -9.47 -4.44
C HIS A 2 6.37 -10.68 -3.64
N VAL A 3 7.62 -10.59 -3.17
CA VAL A 3 8.29 -11.67 -2.42
C VAL A 3 7.62 -11.91 -1.04
N HIS A 4 6.95 -10.90 -0.49
CA HIS A 4 6.34 -10.94 0.85
C HIS A 4 4.87 -10.51 0.87
N TRP A 5 4.05 -11.05 -0.04
CA TRP A 5 2.64 -10.67 -0.15
C TRP A 5 1.88 -10.70 1.19
N ALA A 6 2.10 -11.73 2.01
CA ALA A 6 1.45 -11.89 3.31
C ALA A 6 1.72 -10.74 4.30
N SER A 7 2.84 -10.01 4.16
CA SER A 7 3.11 -8.81 4.96
C SER A 7 2.76 -7.51 4.23
N VAL A 8 2.85 -7.50 2.88
CA VAL A 8 2.53 -6.33 2.05
C VAL A 8 1.02 -6.05 2.07
N ALA A 9 0.18 -7.06 1.87
CA ALA A 9 -1.25 -6.88 1.70
C ALA A 9 -1.93 -6.23 2.91
N PRO A 10 -1.69 -6.66 4.17
CA PRO A 10 -2.24 -5.98 5.35
C PRO A 10 -1.80 -4.53 5.45
N ALA A 11 -0.52 -4.24 5.18
CA ALA A 11 0.02 -2.88 5.26
C ALA A 11 -0.60 -1.94 4.22
N VAL A 12 -0.85 -2.42 3.00
CA VAL A 12 -1.51 -1.65 1.95
C VAL A 12 -2.97 -1.35 2.33
N VAL A 13 -3.71 -2.34 2.85
CA VAL A 13 -5.10 -2.13 3.29
C VAL A 13 -5.18 -1.16 4.47
N ALA A 14 -4.25 -1.26 5.42
CA ALA A 14 -4.18 -0.37 6.57
C ALA A 14 -3.83 1.08 6.19
N ALA A 15 -2.96 1.27 5.19
CA ALA A 15 -2.65 2.59 4.62
C ALA A 15 -3.86 3.19 3.90
N PHE A 16 -4.52 2.40 3.05
CA PHE A 16 -5.74 2.85 2.36
C PHE A 16 -6.85 3.26 3.34
N ARG A 17 -6.98 2.56 4.48
CA ARG A 17 -7.91 2.97 5.54
C ARG A 17 -7.53 4.32 6.15
N ALA A 18 -6.24 4.57 6.37
CA ALA A 18 -5.76 5.85 6.88
C ALA A 18 -6.10 7.00 5.90
N ASP A 19 -5.99 6.76 4.59
CA ASP A 19 -6.40 7.70 3.56
C ASP A 19 -7.91 7.97 3.60
N ALA A 20 -8.73 6.91 3.64
CA ALA A 20 -10.18 7.03 3.75
C ALA A 20 -10.63 7.80 5.00
N ALA A 21 -9.92 7.65 6.12
CA ALA A 21 -10.20 8.35 7.37
C ALA A 21 -9.89 9.86 7.29
N ARG A 22 -8.96 10.29 6.41
CA ARG A 22 -8.64 11.70 6.18
C ARG A 22 -9.66 12.42 5.31
N ALA A 23 -10.40 11.69 4.48
CA ALA A 23 -11.43 12.23 3.58
C ALA A 23 -12.78 11.50 3.76
N PRO A 24 -13.43 11.60 4.94
CA PRO A 24 -14.64 10.82 5.27
C PRO A 24 -15.85 11.15 4.38
N GLU A 25 -15.87 12.34 3.80
CA GLU A 25 -16.95 12.82 2.92
C GLU A 25 -16.73 12.45 1.44
N ASP A 26 -15.57 11.87 1.09
CA ASP A 26 -15.29 11.45 -0.29
C ASP A 26 -15.96 10.09 -0.58
N PRO A 27 -16.99 10.05 -1.45
CA PRO A 27 -17.70 8.81 -1.77
C PRO A 27 -16.84 7.79 -2.53
N GLU A 28 -15.72 8.20 -3.14
CA GLU A 28 -14.86 7.31 -3.92
C GLU A 28 -14.20 6.24 -3.05
N PHE A 29 -13.81 6.57 -1.80
CA PHE A 29 -13.28 5.57 -0.88
C PHE A 29 -14.28 4.45 -0.61
N ARG A 30 -15.57 4.80 -0.42
CA ARG A 30 -16.62 3.78 -0.22
C ARG A 30 -16.80 2.93 -1.47
N ARG A 31 -16.84 3.55 -2.65
CA ARG A 31 -16.96 2.82 -3.93
C ARG A 31 -15.83 1.80 -4.11
N VAL A 32 -14.58 2.20 -3.87
CA VAL A 32 -13.41 1.33 -3.99
C VAL A 32 -13.44 0.19 -2.97
N VAL A 33 -13.82 0.47 -1.71
CA VAL A 33 -13.99 -0.57 -0.68
C VAL A 33 -15.02 -1.61 -1.12
N ASP A 34 -16.18 -1.17 -1.62
CA ASP A 34 -17.26 -2.07 -2.03
C ASP A 34 -16.83 -2.94 -3.22
N GLU A 35 -16.20 -2.35 -4.23
CA GLU A 35 -15.69 -3.07 -5.40
C GLU A 35 -14.61 -4.10 -5.04
N LEU A 36 -13.62 -3.70 -4.25
CA LEU A 36 -12.53 -4.60 -3.84
C LEU A 36 -13.01 -5.71 -2.90
N SER A 37 -13.96 -5.41 -2.01
CA SER A 37 -14.55 -6.41 -1.11
C SER A 37 -15.39 -7.45 -1.88
N ALA A 38 -16.04 -7.04 -2.97
CA ALA A 38 -16.77 -7.97 -3.85
C ALA A 38 -15.82 -8.82 -4.71
N ALA A 39 -14.69 -8.26 -5.14
CA ALA A 39 -13.74 -8.94 -6.03
C ALA A 39 -12.70 -9.81 -5.30
N SER A 40 -12.39 -9.52 -4.03
CA SER A 40 -11.32 -10.20 -3.28
C SER A 40 -11.74 -10.51 -1.84
N THR A 41 -11.86 -11.80 -1.53
CA THR A 41 -12.11 -12.28 -0.16
C THR A 41 -10.98 -11.88 0.79
N GLU A 42 -9.72 -11.93 0.34
CA GLU A 42 -8.56 -11.49 1.14
C GLU A 42 -8.66 -10.01 1.49
N PHE A 43 -9.06 -9.15 0.55
CA PHE A 43 -9.28 -7.73 0.83
C PHE A 43 -10.41 -7.55 1.84
N ALA A 44 -11.55 -8.22 1.67
CA ALA A 44 -12.69 -8.12 2.57
C ALA A 44 -12.31 -8.52 4.01
N GLU A 45 -11.55 -9.59 4.17
CA GLU A 45 -11.04 -10.05 5.47
C GLU A 45 -10.07 -9.05 6.08
N LEU A 46 -9.11 -8.54 5.32
CA LEU A 46 -8.15 -7.53 5.81
C LEU A 46 -8.84 -6.22 6.18
N TRP A 47 -9.79 -5.77 5.36
CA TRP A 47 -10.56 -4.57 5.63
C TRP A 47 -11.37 -4.72 6.93
N ALA A 48 -11.99 -5.88 7.17
CA ALA A 48 -12.76 -6.15 8.38
C ALA A 48 -11.92 -6.08 9.68
N ARG A 49 -10.59 -6.21 9.62
CA ARG A 49 -9.70 -6.07 10.79
C ARG A 49 -9.60 -4.64 11.32
N GLN A 50 -10.02 -3.65 10.53
CA GLN A 50 -10.00 -2.22 10.90
C GLN A 50 -8.62 -1.68 11.29
N GLU A 51 -7.56 -2.33 10.83
CA GLU A 51 -6.19 -1.87 11.06
C GLU A 51 -5.96 -0.55 10.33
N VAL A 52 -5.40 0.45 11.03
CA VAL A 52 -5.00 1.73 10.47
C VAL A 52 -3.48 1.81 10.59
N GLY A 53 -2.81 2.09 9.50
CA GLY A 53 -1.35 2.09 9.44
C GLY A 53 -0.81 3.15 8.49
N VAL A 54 0.42 3.57 8.73
CA VAL A 54 1.20 4.35 7.75
C VAL A 54 1.75 3.37 6.70
N PRO A 55 1.89 3.73 5.41
CA PRO A 55 2.57 2.92 4.41
C PRO A 55 3.89 2.37 4.96
N GLY A 56 3.89 1.08 5.30
CA GLY A 56 4.82 0.50 6.27
C GLY A 56 5.88 -0.40 5.66
N GLN A 57 6.29 -0.18 4.42
CA GLN A 57 7.43 -0.89 3.85
C GLN A 57 8.57 0.08 3.54
N ALA A 58 9.56 0.17 4.43
CA ALA A 58 10.85 0.80 4.11
C ALA A 58 11.62 -0.01 3.04
N VAL A 59 11.24 -1.26 2.79
CA VAL A 59 11.86 -2.13 1.81
C VAL A 59 10.81 -2.75 0.90
N LYS A 60 10.92 -2.48 -0.41
CA LYS A 60 10.14 -3.14 -1.43
C LYS A 60 10.90 -4.36 -1.95
N ALA A 61 10.28 -5.53 -1.87
CA ALA A 61 10.82 -6.76 -2.44
C ALA A 61 10.01 -7.19 -3.67
N VAL A 62 10.70 -7.44 -4.78
CA VAL A 62 10.12 -7.80 -6.07
C VAL A 62 10.82 -9.04 -6.61
N ASP A 63 10.06 -10.09 -6.90
CA ASP A 63 10.52 -11.24 -7.68
C ASP A 63 10.35 -10.92 -9.17
N HIS A 64 11.46 -10.61 -9.85
CA HIS A 64 11.47 -10.24 -11.26
C HIS A 64 11.80 -11.47 -12.13
N PRO A 65 11.01 -11.78 -13.17
CA PRO A 65 11.15 -13.02 -13.95
C PRO A 65 12.52 -13.23 -14.58
N GLU A 66 13.22 -12.13 -14.91
CA GLU A 66 14.56 -12.18 -15.54
C GLU A 66 15.70 -11.81 -14.59
N ALA A 67 15.41 -11.09 -13.50
CA ALA A 67 16.44 -10.49 -12.63
C ALA A 67 16.49 -11.10 -11.22
N GLY A 68 15.59 -12.06 -10.93
CA GLY A 68 15.47 -12.67 -9.61
C GLY A 68 14.90 -11.72 -8.57
N GLU A 69 15.27 -11.94 -7.31
CA GLU A 69 14.83 -11.11 -6.19
C GLU A 69 15.54 -9.76 -6.17
N LEU A 70 14.76 -8.69 -6.22
CA LEU A 70 15.22 -7.32 -6.14
C LEU A 70 14.69 -6.67 -4.86
N PHE A 71 15.58 -5.99 -4.15
CA PHE A 71 15.25 -5.24 -2.93
C PHE A 71 15.51 -3.75 -3.16
N PHE A 72 14.56 -2.92 -2.73
CA PHE A 72 14.66 -1.48 -2.84
C PHE A 72 14.39 -0.84 -1.49
N ASP A 73 15.21 0.14 -1.11
CA ASP A 73 14.84 1.08 -0.05
C ASP A 73 13.77 2.02 -0.58
N LEU A 74 12.61 2.04 0.09
CA LEU A 74 11.49 2.92 -0.22
C LEU A 74 11.55 4.15 0.68
N THR A 75 11.56 5.33 0.07
CA THR A 75 11.35 6.61 0.76
C THR A 75 10.08 7.26 0.24
N THR A 76 9.15 7.58 1.15
CA THR A 76 7.94 8.34 0.84
C THR A 76 8.15 9.79 1.21
N LEU A 77 8.01 10.68 0.24
CA LEU A 77 8.19 12.12 0.38
C LEU A 77 6.85 12.83 0.17
N THR A 78 6.41 13.65 1.12
CA THR A 78 5.17 14.43 0.99
C THR A 78 5.41 15.70 0.18
N VAL A 79 4.47 16.07 -0.69
CA VAL A 79 4.54 17.32 -1.45
C VAL A 79 4.02 18.48 -0.60
N ALA A 80 4.86 19.48 -0.30
CA ALA A 80 4.50 20.55 0.64
C ALA A 80 3.26 21.35 0.20
N ASP A 81 3.17 21.70 -1.09
CA ASP A 81 2.04 22.46 -1.65
C ASP A 81 0.80 21.59 -1.89
N HIS A 82 0.94 20.26 -1.84
CA HIS A 82 -0.12 19.28 -2.05
C HIS A 82 0.00 18.14 -1.04
N PRO A 83 -0.46 18.32 0.22
CA PRO A 83 -0.28 17.35 1.30
C PRO A 83 -0.89 15.97 1.03
N ASP A 84 -1.85 15.88 0.11
CA ASP A 84 -2.49 14.64 -0.33
C ASP A 84 -1.66 13.90 -1.39
N TRP A 85 -0.56 14.48 -1.86
CA TRP A 85 0.36 13.87 -2.81
C TRP A 85 1.63 13.40 -2.12
N TYR A 86 2.14 12.27 -2.58
CA TYR A 86 3.42 11.74 -2.16
C TYR A 86 4.21 11.22 -3.35
N LEU A 87 5.53 11.28 -3.23
CA LEU A 87 6.48 10.69 -4.15
C LEU A 87 7.12 9.48 -3.47
N GLU A 88 7.13 8.35 -4.16
CA GLU A 88 7.81 7.14 -3.73
C GLU A 88 9.13 6.99 -4.50
N LEU A 89 10.25 7.06 -3.78
CA LEU A 89 11.57 6.78 -4.32
C LEU A 89 11.97 5.35 -3.97
N TYR A 90 12.26 4.55 -4.99
CA TYR A 90 12.76 3.18 -4.87
C TYR A 90 14.25 3.14 -5.23
N VAL A 91 15.12 2.98 -4.24
CA VAL A 91 16.57 2.90 -4.45
C VAL A 91 17.01 1.44 -4.38
N PRO A 92 17.61 0.86 -5.44
CA PRO A 92 18.08 -0.52 -5.41
C PRO A 92 19.09 -0.72 -4.28
N ARG A 93 18.91 -1.77 -3.48
CA ARG A 93 19.96 -2.23 -2.57
C ARG A 93 21.03 -2.96 -3.38
N PRO A 94 22.33 -2.72 -3.11
CA PRO A 94 23.39 -3.58 -3.63
C PRO A 94 23.13 -5.04 -3.22
N ALA A 95 23.48 -5.97 -4.11
CA ALA A 95 23.40 -7.41 -3.85
C ALA A 95 24.33 -7.85 -2.71
#